data_AF-A0A6P0TN49-F1
#
_entry.id   AF-A0A6P0TN49-F1
#
_cell.length_a   1.000
_cell.length_b   1.000
_cell.length_c   1.000
_cell.angle_alpha   90.00
_cell.angle_beta   90.00
_cell.angle_gamma   90.00
#
_symmetry.space_group_name_H-M   'P 1'
#
loop_
_entity.id
_entity.type
_entity.pdbx_description
1 polymer ?
#
loop_
_entity_poly.entity_id
_entity_poly.type
_entity_poly.pdbx_seq_one_letter_code
_entity_poly.pdbx_strand_id
1 'polypeptide(L)'
;MLEEMLRGAASEFETPSGKMSVNFSNFECKPEGAGVLMYLQSQPKLKLSQRTATLIMIGYRNASLISVSNGSVLDKVSTGLGMNYLIDVIKNHVSIYIPLSVLLSVIEKAGFNIQEGSDEMPEEREKIFKVLAPLVSTSTIMAARNAQLEDIRNAIAVARNEYTNALYSWINPLIPFNNDLMIFCGGTANYLSPELKRFADLKGCEFLQDDFITIPKKIDSMGLKERLTDVYCYFSLIYSKKWKRKN
;
A
#
# COMPACT_ATOMS: atom_id res chain seq x y z
N MET A 1 -11.36 -19.53 -17.35
CA MET A 1 -11.65 -19.53 -15.90
C MET A 1 -11.90 -18.13 -15.33
N LEU A 2 -10.89 -17.24 -15.15
CA LEU A 2 -11.13 -15.93 -14.52
C LEU A 2 -12.12 -15.04 -15.31
N GLU A 3 -11.93 -14.93 -16.63
CA GLU A 3 -12.84 -14.15 -17.49
C GLU A 3 -14.28 -14.67 -17.42
N GLU A 4 -14.47 -15.99 -17.50
CA GLU A 4 -15.80 -16.62 -17.43
C GLU A 4 -16.46 -16.39 -16.08
N MET A 5 -15.72 -16.52 -14.99
CA MET A 5 -16.23 -16.21 -13.64
C MET A 5 -16.69 -14.76 -13.54
N LEU A 6 -15.92 -13.81 -14.06
CA LEU A 6 -16.28 -12.39 -14.05
C LEU A 6 -17.48 -12.10 -14.96
N ARG A 7 -17.56 -12.73 -16.13
CA ARG A 7 -18.72 -12.61 -17.02
C ARG A 7 -20.00 -13.14 -16.37
N GLY A 8 -19.90 -14.27 -15.65
CA GLY A 8 -21.02 -14.81 -14.88
C GLY A 8 -21.42 -13.92 -13.70
N ALA A 9 -20.45 -13.38 -12.95
CA ALA A 9 -20.75 -12.46 -11.85
C ALA A 9 -21.34 -11.12 -12.33
N ALA A 10 -20.98 -10.69 -13.55
CA ALA A 10 -21.45 -9.44 -14.13
C ALA A 10 -22.75 -9.57 -14.93
N SER A 11 -23.21 -10.78 -15.24
CA SER A 11 -24.42 -10.97 -16.06
C SER A 11 -25.69 -10.52 -15.35
N GLU A 12 -25.74 -10.61 -14.02
CA GLU A 12 -26.79 -10.03 -13.19
C GLU A 12 -26.29 -9.90 -11.74
N PHE A 13 -26.35 -8.70 -11.16
CA PHE A 13 -26.03 -8.47 -9.75
C PHE A 13 -26.87 -7.35 -9.14
N GLU A 14 -27.05 -7.40 -7.82
CA GLU A 14 -27.82 -6.39 -7.09
C GLU A 14 -26.92 -5.25 -6.58
N THR A 15 -27.45 -4.05 -6.64
CA THR A 15 -26.86 -2.85 -6.05
C THR A 15 -27.92 -2.14 -5.20
N PRO A 16 -27.54 -1.23 -4.29
CA PRO A 16 -28.51 -0.37 -3.59
C PRO A 16 -29.41 0.43 -4.54
N SER A 17 -28.98 0.64 -5.79
CA SER A 17 -29.75 1.30 -6.86
C SER A 17 -30.60 0.35 -7.72
N GLY A 18 -30.65 -0.95 -7.40
CA GLY A 18 -31.40 -1.97 -8.13
C GLY A 18 -30.51 -2.99 -8.83
N LYS A 19 -31.13 -3.81 -9.68
CA LYS A 19 -30.44 -4.85 -10.46
C LYS A 19 -29.66 -4.24 -11.62
N MET A 20 -28.43 -4.68 -11.77
CA MET A 20 -27.55 -4.30 -12.87
C MET A 20 -27.06 -5.53 -13.62
N SER A 21 -26.81 -5.35 -14.92
CA SER A 21 -26.20 -6.35 -15.79
C SER A 21 -25.16 -5.64 -16.65
N VAL A 22 -23.96 -6.21 -16.74
CA VAL A 22 -22.84 -5.65 -17.48
C VAL A 22 -22.30 -6.70 -18.45
N ASN A 23 -22.40 -6.40 -19.75
CA ASN A 23 -21.79 -7.21 -20.80
C ASN A 23 -20.38 -6.72 -21.13
N PHE A 24 -19.37 -7.59 -21.02
CA PHE A 24 -18.00 -7.22 -21.37
C PHE A 24 -17.79 -7.32 -22.88
N SER A 25 -17.46 -6.19 -23.50
CA SER A 25 -17.04 -6.12 -24.91
C SER A 25 -15.60 -6.58 -25.14
N ASN A 26 -14.75 -6.47 -24.13
CA ASN A 26 -13.37 -6.94 -24.14
C ASN A 26 -12.95 -7.34 -22.71
N PHE A 27 -12.02 -8.29 -22.60
CA PHE A 27 -11.41 -8.68 -21.34
C PHE A 27 -9.90 -8.59 -21.45
N GLU A 28 -9.28 -7.85 -20.54
CA GLU A 28 -7.83 -7.69 -20.49
C GLU A 28 -7.39 -7.72 -19.03
N CYS A 29 -6.63 -8.75 -18.67
CA CYS A 29 -6.07 -8.87 -17.32
C CYS A 29 -4.65 -8.29 -17.32
N LYS A 30 -4.39 -7.38 -16.37
CA LYS A 30 -3.07 -6.78 -16.16
C LYS A 30 -2.52 -7.17 -14.79
N PRO A 31 -1.20 -7.29 -14.64
CA PRO A 31 -0.59 -7.49 -13.33
C PRO A 31 -0.81 -6.26 -12.43
N GLU A 32 -0.76 -6.47 -11.11
CA GLU A 32 -0.86 -5.40 -10.12
C GLU A 32 0.22 -4.34 -10.35
N GLY A 33 -0.16 -3.06 -10.35
CA GLY A 33 0.74 -1.94 -10.62
C GLY A 33 0.91 -1.60 -12.10
N ALA A 34 0.35 -2.39 -13.01
CA ALA A 34 0.41 -2.10 -14.44
C ALA A 34 -0.35 -0.84 -14.83
N GLY A 35 -1.45 -0.52 -14.14
CA GLY A 35 -2.21 0.71 -14.38
C GLY A 35 -1.35 1.93 -14.08
N VAL A 36 -0.70 1.93 -12.92
CA VAL A 36 0.28 2.97 -12.53
C VAL A 36 1.42 3.04 -13.55
N LEU A 37 2.06 1.90 -13.88
CA LEU A 37 3.17 1.89 -14.82
C LEU A 37 2.77 2.50 -16.17
N MET A 38 1.68 2.02 -16.77
CA MET A 38 1.20 2.53 -18.05
C MET A 38 0.85 4.02 -17.98
N TYR A 39 0.35 4.48 -16.83
CA TYR A 39 0.01 5.88 -16.62
C TYR A 39 1.27 6.74 -16.60
N LEU A 40 2.26 6.34 -15.80
CA LEU A 40 3.55 7.03 -15.70
C LEU A 40 4.33 7.04 -17.02
N GLN A 41 4.29 5.94 -17.78
CA GLN A 41 4.85 5.89 -19.14
C GLN A 41 4.21 6.92 -20.09
N SER A 42 2.93 7.23 -19.89
CA SER A 42 2.24 8.24 -20.68
C SER A 42 2.55 9.67 -20.26
N GLN A 43 3.19 9.89 -19.09
CA GLN A 43 3.53 11.22 -18.58
C GLN A 43 4.86 11.70 -19.17
N PRO A 44 4.86 12.76 -20.01
CA PRO A 44 6.09 13.23 -20.67
C PRO A 44 7.16 13.73 -19.70
N LYS A 45 6.74 14.23 -18.52
CA LYS A 45 7.64 14.80 -17.51
C LYS A 45 8.56 13.77 -16.87
N LEU A 46 8.08 12.52 -16.70
CA LEU A 46 8.83 11.48 -16.00
C LEU A 46 9.90 10.83 -16.91
N LYS A 47 9.74 10.92 -18.24
CA LYS A 47 10.67 10.36 -19.24
C LYS A 47 11.04 8.89 -18.95
N LEU A 48 10.07 8.07 -18.54
CA LEU A 48 10.33 6.68 -18.15
C LEU A 48 10.90 5.82 -19.29
N SER A 49 10.73 6.25 -20.55
CA SER A 49 11.35 5.65 -21.73
C SER A 49 12.88 5.83 -21.80
N GLN A 50 13.46 6.66 -20.94
CA GLN A 50 14.90 6.95 -20.87
C GLN A 50 15.51 6.58 -19.51
N ARG A 51 14.75 5.88 -18.66
CA ARG A 51 15.13 5.55 -17.29
C ARG A 51 15.02 4.06 -17.04
N THR A 52 15.79 3.59 -16.07
CA THR A 52 15.53 2.33 -15.40
C THR A 52 14.79 2.64 -14.10
N ALA A 53 13.67 1.98 -13.87
CA ALA A 53 12.85 2.24 -12.71
C ALA A 53 12.29 0.94 -12.13
N THR A 54 11.97 0.97 -10.84
CA THR A 54 11.35 -0.14 -10.13
C THR A 54 10.07 0.37 -9.50
N LEU A 55 8.94 -0.23 -9.88
CA LEU A 55 7.63 0.04 -9.29
C LEU A 55 7.31 -1.05 -8.27
N ILE A 56 6.90 -0.64 -7.07
CA ILE A 56 6.66 -1.52 -5.93
C ILE A 56 5.27 -1.19 -5.36
N MET A 57 4.32 -2.10 -5.57
CA MET A 57 2.98 -2.08 -4.98
C MET A 57 3.00 -2.88 -3.69
N ILE A 58 2.73 -2.24 -2.55
CA ILE A 58 2.65 -2.93 -1.25
C ILE A 58 1.22 -2.84 -0.74
N GLY A 59 0.50 -3.94 -0.91
CA GLY A 59 -0.90 -4.07 -0.53
C GLY A 59 -1.10 -4.75 0.82
N TYR A 60 -2.36 -5.10 1.09
CA TYR A 60 -2.71 -5.80 2.33
C TYR A 60 -2.19 -7.24 2.37
N ARG A 61 -2.22 -7.95 1.23
CA ARG A 61 -1.86 -9.39 1.16
C ARG A 61 -0.47 -9.65 0.59
N ASN A 62 -0.08 -8.84 -0.39
CA ASN A 62 1.12 -9.08 -1.19
C ASN A 62 1.91 -7.79 -1.35
N ALA A 63 3.18 -7.95 -1.67
CA ALA A 63 3.99 -6.94 -2.34
C ALA A 63 4.32 -7.41 -3.75
N SER A 64 4.22 -6.52 -4.73
CA SER A 64 4.46 -6.78 -6.14
C SER A 64 5.46 -5.76 -6.68
N LEU A 65 6.42 -6.23 -7.48
CA LEU A 65 7.50 -5.42 -8.04
C LEU A 65 7.53 -5.58 -9.57
N ILE A 66 7.64 -4.46 -10.26
CA ILE A 66 7.83 -4.40 -11.72
C ILE A 66 9.08 -3.57 -12.01
N SER A 67 10.10 -4.21 -12.58
CA SER A 67 11.30 -3.52 -13.05
C SER A 67 11.14 -3.14 -14.51
N VAL A 68 11.50 -1.91 -14.86
CA VAL A 68 11.44 -1.39 -16.22
C VAL A 68 12.75 -0.73 -16.60
N SER A 69 13.14 -0.83 -17.86
CA SER A 69 14.26 -0.10 -18.44
C SER A 69 13.91 0.35 -19.84
N ASN A 70 14.19 1.62 -20.13
CA ASN A 70 13.89 2.26 -21.42
C ASN A 70 12.44 2.04 -21.87
N GLY A 71 11.49 2.12 -20.92
CA GLY A 71 10.07 1.91 -21.16
C GLY A 71 9.63 0.44 -21.37
N SER A 72 10.57 -0.52 -21.35
CA SER A 72 10.27 -1.95 -21.46
C SER A 72 10.27 -2.62 -20.10
N VAL A 73 9.36 -3.56 -19.88
CA VAL A 73 9.34 -4.34 -18.63
C VAL A 73 10.44 -5.40 -18.68
N LEU A 74 11.29 -5.40 -17.65
CA LEU A 74 12.37 -6.37 -17.47
C LEU A 74 11.88 -7.59 -16.68
N ASP A 75 11.25 -7.35 -15.53
CA ASP A 75 10.82 -8.41 -14.62
C ASP A 75 9.55 -8.01 -13.87
N LYS A 76 8.81 -9.02 -13.40
CA LYS A 76 7.60 -8.89 -12.58
C LYS A 76 7.58 -10.01 -11.55
N VAL A 77 7.63 -9.66 -10.28
CA VAL A 77 7.63 -10.63 -9.19
C VAL A 77 6.71 -10.17 -8.07
N SER A 78 6.09 -11.13 -7.37
CA SER A 78 5.22 -10.87 -6.23
C SER A 78 5.60 -11.79 -5.07
N THR A 79 5.33 -11.33 -3.86
CA THR A 79 5.56 -12.05 -2.60
C THR A 79 4.41 -11.83 -1.64
N GLY A 80 4.27 -12.70 -0.64
CA GLY A 80 3.26 -12.59 0.43
C GLY A 80 3.59 -11.57 1.52
N LEU A 81 4.58 -10.70 1.31
CA LEU A 81 4.99 -9.63 2.24
C LEU A 81 4.03 -8.42 2.16
N GLY A 82 2.75 -8.63 2.46
CA GLY A 82 1.77 -7.55 2.64
C GLY A 82 1.63 -7.11 4.09
N MET A 83 0.67 -6.22 4.37
CA MET A 83 0.31 -5.81 5.74
C MET A 83 -0.06 -6.99 6.65
N ASN A 84 -0.65 -8.05 6.10
CA ASN A 84 -0.95 -9.27 6.85
C ASN A 84 0.30 -9.85 7.55
N TYR A 85 1.47 -9.78 6.90
CA TYR A 85 2.72 -10.20 7.52
C TYR A 85 3.03 -9.37 8.77
N LEU A 86 2.97 -8.04 8.67
CA LEU A 86 3.19 -7.14 9.82
C LEU A 86 2.23 -7.47 10.97
N ILE A 87 0.96 -7.69 10.66
CA ILE A 87 -0.07 -8.03 11.63
C ILE A 87 0.25 -9.35 12.36
N ASP A 88 0.70 -10.36 11.62
CA ASP A 88 1.06 -11.65 12.20
C ASP A 88 2.29 -11.53 13.10
N VAL A 89 3.27 -10.71 12.71
CA VAL A 89 4.43 -10.41 13.57
C VAL A 89 3.99 -9.69 14.85
N ILE A 90 3.13 -8.68 14.78
CA ILE A 90 2.60 -7.98 15.98
C ILE A 90 1.92 -8.98 16.91
N LYS A 91 1.04 -9.85 16.38
CA LYS A 91 0.31 -10.84 17.17
C LYS A 91 1.24 -11.83 17.88
N ASN A 92 2.39 -12.13 17.31
CA ASN A 92 3.38 -13.02 17.93
C ASN A 92 4.17 -12.34 19.06
N HIS A 93 4.26 -11.01 19.04
CA HIS A 93 4.96 -10.22 20.07
C HIS A 93 4.06 -9.79 21.24
N VAL A 94 2.73 -9.87 21.09
CA VAL A 94 1.79 -9.55 22.17
C VAL A 94 1.24 -10.81 22.83
N SER A 95 1.17 -10.83 24.16
CA SER A 95 0.60 -11.95 24.92
C SER A 95 -0.94 -11.92 25.01
N ILE A 96 -1.58 -10.93 24.38
CA ILE A 96 -3.02 -10.71 24.44
C ILE A 96 -3.67 -10.92 23.07
N TYR A 97 -4.91 -11.41 23.07
CA TYR A 97 -5.69 -11.45 21.85
C TYR A 97 -6.15 -10.03 21.48
N ILE A 98 -5.80 -9.61 20.26
CA ILE A 98 -6.22 -8.34 19.69
C ILE A 98 -7.10 -8.61 18.46
N PRO A 99 -8.37 -8.17 18.44
CA PRO A 99 -9.19 -8.28 17.25
C PRO A 99 -8.56 -7.54 16.05
N LEU A 100 -8.53 -8.20 14.89
CA LEU A 100 -7.89 -7.67 13.67
C LEU A 100 -8.41 -6.28 13.28
N SER A 101 -9.72 -6.06 13.37
CA SER A 101 -10.34 -4.77 13.02
C SER A 101 -9.86 -3.63 13.92
N VAL A 102 -9.64 -3.91 15.21
CA VAL A 102 -9.14 -2.92 16.16
C VAL A 102 -7.67 -2.63 15.87
N LEU A 103 -6.85 -3.67 15.67
CA LEU A 103 -5.44 -3.50 15.33
C LEU A 103 -5.24 -2.69 14.04
N LEU A 104 -6.01 -2.98 12.99
CA LEU A 104 -5.98 -2.24 11.74
C LEU A 104 -6.34 -0.76 11.93
N SER A 105 -7.40 -0.47 12.69
CA SER A 105 -7.79 0.91 12.98
C SER A 105 -6.71 1.66 13.77
N VAL A 106 -6.02 0.96 14.67
CA VAL A 106 -4.91 1.53 15.44
C VAL A 106 -3.72 1.82 14.53
N ILE A 107 -3.30 0.86 13.70
CA ILE A 107 -2.19 1.04 12.74
C ILE A 107 -2.47 2.20 11.79
N GLU A 108 -3.70 2.29 11.28
CA GLU A 108 -4.14 3.40 10.42
C GLU A 108 -4.05 4.75 11.14
N LYS A 109 -4.63 4.87 12.34
CA LYS A 109 -4.63 6.11 13.13
C LYS A 109 -3.25 6.52 13.60
N ALA A 110 -2.42 5.54 13.97
CA ALA A 110 -1.06 5.77 14.41
C ALA A 110 -0.17 6.24 13.26
N GLY A 111 -0.41 5.71 12.05
CA GLY A 111 0.45 5.94 10.90
C GLY A 111 1.90 5.58 11.21
N PHE A 112 2.82 6.46 10.83
CA PHE A 112 4.25 6.29 11.08
C PHE A 112 4.73 6.80 12.45
N ASN A 113 3.83 7.23 13.34
CA ASN A 113 4.21 7.84 14.62
C ASN A 113 4.61 6.83 15.71
N ILE A 114 4.28 5.54 15.55
CA ILE A 114 4.74 4.50 16.46
C ILE A 114 6.12 4.03 15.99
N GLN A 115 7.16 4.70 16.46
CA GLN A 115 8.55 4.31 16.25
C GLN A 115 9.25 4.10 17.60
N GLU A 116 10.28 3.27 17.59
CA GLU A 116 11.17 3.16 18.74
C GLU A 116 11.84 4.51 19.00
N GLY A 117 11.76 5.02 20.23
CA GLY A 117 12.29 6.35 20.57
C GLY A 117 11.45 7.55 20.14
N SER A 118 10.22 7.37 19.61
CA SER A 118 9.32 8.48 19.23
C SER A 118 8.78 9.33 20.39
N ASP A 119 9.19 9.04 21.63
CA ASP A 119 8.59 9.57 22.86
C ASP A 119 9.66 10.10 23.82
N GLU A 120 10.45 11.09 23.40
CA GLU A 120 11.18 11.92 24.38
C GLU A 120 10.24 12.94 25.05
N MET A 121 9.05 13.20 24.49
CA MET A 121 8.09 14.20 24.97
C MET A 121 6.77 13.56 25.50
N PRO A 122 6.30 13.93 26.71
CA PRO A 122 5.08 13.38 27.31
C PRO A 122 3.80 13.51 26.46
N GLU A 123 3.69 14.57 25.65
CA GLU A 123 2.50 14.83 24.83
C GLU A 123 2.35 13.90 23.63
N GLU A 124 3.46 13.48 23.02
CA GLU A 124 3.47 12.54 21.89
C GLU A 124 3.11 11.14 22.36
N ARG A 125 3.68 10.75 23.50
CA ARG A 125 3.34 9.51 24.19
C ARG A 125 1.86 9.42 24.52
N GLU A 126 1.26 10.48 25.04
CA GLU A 126 -0.18 10.52 25.35
C GLU A 126 -1.05 10.38 24.09
N LYS A 127 -0.63 10.97 22.95
CA LYS A 127 -1.33 10.80 21.68
C LYS A 127 -1.27 9.35 21.19
N ILE A 128 -0.11 8.72 21.25
CA ILE A 128 0.08 7.31 20.90
C ILE A 128 -0.76 6.42 21.82
N PHE A 129 -0.74 6.69 23.13
CA PHE A 129 -1.49 5.90 24.11
C PHE A 129 -3.00 6.01 23.92
N LYS A 130 -3.52 7.19 23.54
CA LYS A 130 -4.93 7.33 23.14
C LYS A 130 -5.29 6.48 21.93
N VAL A 131 -4.38 6.35 20.97
CA VAL A 131 -4.58 5.50 19.79
C VAL A 131 -4.51 4.02 20.16
N LEU A 132 -3.61 3.62 21.05
CA LEU A 132 -3.44 2.23 21.52
C LEU A 132 -4.48 1.81 22.58
N ALA A 133 -5.14 2.75 23.24
CA ALA A 133 -6.11 2.52 24.32
C ALA A 133 -7.20 1.47 24.05
N PRO A 134 -7.70 1.28 22.81
CA PRO A 134 -8.66 0.22 22.50
C PRO A 134 -8.08 -1.20 22.52
N LEU A 135 -6.75 -1.35 22.55
CA LEU A 135 -6.08 -2.65 22.50
C LEU A 135 -5.81 -3.26 23.87
N VAL A 136 -5.99 -2.49 24.95
CA VAL A 136 -5.70 -2.93 26.31
C VAL A 136 -6.96 -3.31 27.07
N SER A 137 -6.78 -4.16 28.09
CA SER A 137 -7.88 -4.61 28.94
C SER A 137 -8.53 -3.44 29.70
N THR A 138 -9.81 -3.56 30.06
CA THR A 138 -10.55 -2.59 30.90
C THR A 138 -10.14 -2.61 32.37
N SER A 139 -8.92 -3.06 32.68
CA SER A 139 -8.37 -3.07 34.04
C SER A 139 -8.49 -1.69 34.68
N THR A 140 -8.99 -1.65 35.92
CA THR A 140 -9.10 -0.43 36.72
C THR A 140 -7.75 0.05 37.26
N ILE A 141 -6.71 -0.78 37.16
CA ILE A 141 -5.36 -0.44 37.61
C ILE A 141 -4.63 0.28 36.48
N MET A 142 -4.48 1.60 36.62
CA MET A 142 -3.81 2.45 35.62
C MET A 142 -2.37 2.00 35.31
N ALA A 143 -1.61 1.55 36.31
CA ALA A 143 -0.24 1.09 36.12
C ALA A 143 -0.17 -0.15 35.20
N ALA A 144 -1.07 -1.12 35.39
CA ALA A 144 -1.16 -2.32 34.55
C ALA A 144 -1.59 -1.96 33.12
N ARG A 145 -2.52 -1.01 32.98
CA ARG A 145 -2.95 -0.53 31.66
C ARG A 145 -1.81 0.15 30.90
N ASN A 146 -1.05 1.01 31.58
CA ASN A 146 0.09 1.71 30.96
C ASN A 146 1.21 0.73 30.56
N ALA A 147 1.47 -0.30 31.38
CA ALA A 147 2.40 -1.36 31.01
C ALA A 147 1.96 -2.10 29.74
N GLN A 148 0.68 -2.48 29.65
CA GLN A 148 0.13 -3.12 28.44
C GLN A 148 0.23 -2.22 27.19
N LEU A 149 -0.01 -0.91 27.33
CA LEU A 149 0.14 0.04 26.21
C LEU A 149 1.59 0.11 25.73
N GLU A 150 2.54 0.10 26.67
CA GLU A 150 3.97 0.11 26.36
C GLU A 150 4.40 -1.18 25.65
N ASP A 151 3.94 -2.35 26.13
CA ASP A 151 4.22 -3.64 25.52
C ASP A 151 3.71 -3.70 24.06
N ILE A 152 2.49 -3.21 23.82
CA ILE A 152 1.90 -3.16 22.47
C ILE A 152 2.66 -2.16 21.58
N ARG A 153 3.03 -0.99 22.11
CA ARG A 153 3.83 0.01 21.39
C ARG A 153 5.15 -0.59 20.93
N ASN A 154 5.85 -1.26 21.84
CA ASN A 154 7.12 -1.93 21.56
C ASN A 154 6.93 -3.07 20.55
N ALA A 155 5.89 -3.89 20.69
CA ALA A 155 5.58 -4.95 19.75
C ALA A 155 5.33 -4.42 18.33
N ILE A 156 4.62 -3.30 18.18
CA ILE A 156 4.38 -2.66 16.88
C ILE A 156 5.70 -2.12 16.29
N ALA A 157 6.54 -1.47 17.10
CA ALA A 157 7.82 -0.94 16.63
C ALA A 157 8.78 -2.06 16.18
N VAL A 158 8.92 -3.12 16.98
CA VAL A 158 9.70 -4.30 16.63
C VAL A 158 9.17 -4.96 15.36
N ALA A 159 7.86 -5.16 15.27
CA ALA A 159 7.23 -5.77 14.10
C ALA A 159 7.44 -4.93 12.82
N ARG A 160 7.41 -3.60 12.94
CA ARG A 160 7.68 -2.67 11.83
C ARG A 160 9.12 -2.81 11.34
N ASN A 161 10.08 -2.90 12.26
CA ASN A 161 11.49 -3.14 11.93
C ASN A 161 11.70 -4.51 11.27
N GLU A 162 11.10 -5.58 11.82
CA GLU A 162 11.19 -6.91 11.24
C GLU A 162 10.57 -6.97 9.83
N TYR A 163 9.38 -6.39 9.65
CA TYR A 163 8.70 -6.35 8.37
C TYR A 163 9.47 -5.57 7.32
N THR A 164 10.01 -4.39 7.68
CA THR A 164 10.81 -3.59 6.75
C THR A 164 12.12 -4.29 6.36
N ASN A 165 12.78 -4.97 7.31
CA ASN A 165 13.96 -5.79 7.01
C ASN A 165 13.65 -6.96 6.06
N ALA A 166 12.53 -7.65 6.27
CA ALA A 166 12.08 -8.72 5.38
C ALA A 166 11.78 -8.18 3.98
N LEU A 167 11.09 -7.04 3.90
CA LEU A 167 10.77 -6.37 2.65
C LEU A 167 12.04 -5.93 1.91
N TYR A 168 13.01 -5.32 2.59
CA TYR A 168 14.28 -4.94 1.98
C TYR A 168 15.09 -6.14 1.50
N SER A 169 15.13 -7.21 2.29
CA SER A 169 15.84 -8.44 1.90
C SER A 169 15.26 -9.04 0.63
N TRP A 170 13.94 -8.91 0.44
CA TRP A 170 13.26 -9.32 -0.79
C TRP A 170 13.49 -8.35 -1.95
N ILE A 171 13.34 -7.04 -1.75
CA ILE A 171 13.46 -6.03 -2.82
C ILE A 171 14.90 -5.92 -3.32
N ASN A 172 15.88 -5.87 -2.41
CA ASN A 172 17.26 -5.52 -2.70
C ASN A 172 17.91 -6.33 -3.85
N PRO A 173 17.79 -7.67 -3.92
CA PRO A 173 18.34 -8.44 -5.04
C PRO A 173 17.60 -8.24 -6.37
N LEU A 174 16.40 -7.67 -6.35
CA LEU A 174 15.54 -7.48 -7.53
C LEU A 174 15.71 -6.10 -8.20
N ILE A 175 16.36 -5.15 -7.52
CA ILE A 175 16.60 -3.81 -8.05
C ILE A 175 17.69 -3.88 -9.13
N PRO A 176 17.44 -3.35 -10.34
CA PRO A 176 18.47 -3.23 -11.37
C PRO A 176 19.65 -2.35 -10.92
N PHE A 177 20.87 -2.68 -11.34
CA PHE A 177 22.10 -1.98 -10.92
C PHE A 177 22.06 -0.45 -11.15
N ASN A 178 21.47 0.01 -12.24
CA ASN A 178 21.35 1.44 -12.59
C ASN A 178 19.91 1.94 -12.41
N ASN A 179 19.28 1.67 -11.27
CA ASN A 179 17.91 2.09 -11.04
C ASN A 179 17.84 3.60 -10.73
N ASP A 180 17.26 4.40 -11.63
CA ASP A 180 17.15 5.86 -11.49
C ASP A 180 15.99 6.27 -10.58
N LEU A 181 14.92 5.47 -10.56
CA LEU A 181 13.64 5.85 -9.97
C LEU A 181 13.00 4.65 -9.25
N MET A 182 12.54 4.87 -8.02
CA MET A 182 11.72 3.92 -7.28
C MET A 182 10.33 4.51 -7.06
N ILE A 183 9.31 3.76 -7.48
CA ILE A 183 7.92 4.17 -7.40
C ILE A 183 7.24 3.27 -6.38
N PHE A 184 6.73 3.84 -5.29
CA PHE A 184 6.02 3.11 -4.25
C PHE A 184 4.54 3.45 -4.27
N CYS A 185 3.70 2.43 -4.13
CA CYS A 185 2.26 2.55 -4.23
C CYS A 185 1.56 1.54 -3.31
N GLY A 186 0.32 1.84 -2.94
CA GLY A 186 -0.53 0.97 -2.13
C GLY A 186 -0.56 1.35 -0.64
N GLY A 187 -1.61 0.93 0.05
CA GLY A 187 -1.89 1.41 1.42
C GLY A 187 -0.78 1.09 2.43
N THR A 188 -0.13 -0.07 2.29
CA THR A 188 0.99 -0.45 3.16
C THR A 188 2.25 0.33 2.82
N ALA A 189 2.45 0.69 1.55
CA ALA A 189 3.54 1.57 1.17
C ALA A 189 3.38 2.97 1.78
N ASN A 190 2.14 3.49 1.85
CA ASN A 190 1.86 4.76 2.54
C ASN A 190 2.20 4.68 4.03
N TYR A 191 1.82 3.59 4.70
CA TYR A 191 2.16 3.34 6.10
C TYR A 191 3.69 3.29 6.37
N LEU A 192 4.47 2.77 5.43
CA LEU A 192 5.93 2.64 5.49
C LEU A 192 6.69 3.77 4.76
N SER A 193 6.04 4.89 4.44
CA SER A 193 6.63 5.93 3.60
C SER A 193 8.02 6.41 4.06
N PRO A 194 8.26 6.68 5.37
CA PRO A 194 9.58 7.11 5.84
C PRO A 194 10.69 6.09 5.57
N GLU A 195 10.40 4.81 5.81
CA GLU A 195 11.35 3.72 5.60
C GLU A 195 11.64 3.52 4.12
N LEU A 196 10.62 3.50 3.28
CA LEU A 196 10.77 3.33 1.83
C LEU A 196 11.50 4.51 1.19
N LYS A 197 11.26 5.74 1.66
CA LYS A 197 12.01 6.91 1.23
C LYS A 197 13.48 6.79 1.62
N ARG A 198 13.78 6.43 2.88
CA ARG A 198 15.16 6.19 3.33
C ARG A 198 15.84 5.10 2.50
N PHE A 199 15.11 4.04 2.16
CA PHE A 199 15.63 2.97 1.31
C PHE A 199 15.98 3.46 -0.10
N ALA A 200 15.11 4.24 -0.75
CA ALA A 200 15.41 4.85 -2.04
C ALA A 200 16.60 5.82 -1.98
N ASP A 201 16.67 6.65 -0.94
CA ASP A 201 17.78 7.59 -0.70
C ASP A 201 19.12 6.82 -0.56
N LEU A 202 19.15 5.72 0.18
CA LEU A 202 20.33 4.84 0.32
C LEU A 202 20.75 4.17 -0.99
N LYS A 203 19.82 3.99 -1.93
CA LYS A 203 20.09 3.46 -3.27
C LYS A 203 20.46 4.54 -4.28
N GLY A 204 20.43 5.81 -3.89
CA GLY A 204 20.65 6.94 -4.79
C GLY A 204 19.55 7.06 -5.86
N CYS A 205 18.36 6.53 -5.59
CA CYS A 205 17.23 6.57 -6.52
C CYS A 205 16.31 7.76 -6.23
N GLU A 206 15.73 8.35 -7.27
CA GLU A 206 14.59 9.25 -7.11
C GLU A 206 13.43 8.50 -6.45
N PHE A 207 12.78 9.12 -5.47
CA PHE A 207 11.62 8.56 -4.77
C PHE A 207 10.33 9.17 -5.31
N LEU A 208 9.38 8.33 -5.70
CA LEU A 208 8.04 8.75 -6.10
C LEU A 208 6.98 7.91 -5.38
N GLN A 209 6.00 8.57 -4.75
CA GLN A 209 4.89 7.89 -4.10
C GLN A 209 3.60 8.70 -4.27
N ASP A 210 2.56 8.05 -4.82
CA ASP A 210 1.13 8.45 -4.88
C ASP A 210 0.75 9.89 -5.32
N ASP A 211 1.69 10.80 -5.56
CA ASP A 211 1.48 12.22 -5.88
C ASP A 211 1.44 12.50 -7.39
N PHE A 212 1.60 11.46 -8.20
CA PHE A 212 1.53 11.55 -9.66
C PHE A 212 0.08 11.54 -10.18
N ILE A 213 -0.92 11.24 -9.35
CA ILE A 213 -2.33 11.23 -9.74
C ILE A 213 -3.25 11.74 -8.63
N THR A 214 -4.20 12.59 -9.03
CA THR A 214 -5.28 13.07 -8.16
C THR A 214 -6.57 12.34 -8.48
N ILE A 215 -7.05 11.53 -7.55
CA ILE A 215 -8.36 10.87 -7.67
C ILE A 215 -9.44 11.86 -7.22
N PRO A 216 -10.47 12.16 -8.04
CA PRO A 216 -11.55 13.05 -7.64
C PRO A 216 -12.27 12.54 -6.38
N LYS A 217 -12.58 13.44 -5.43
CA LYS A 217 -13.30 13.13 -4.18
C LYS A 217 -14.65 12.42 -4.39
N LYS A 218 -15.29 12.62 -5.56
CA LYS A 218 -16.53 11.93 -5.91
C LYS A 218 -16.33 10.43 -6.13
N ILE A 219 -15.13 10.03 -6.56
CA ILE A 219 -14.72 8.63 -6.75
C ILE A 219 -14.12 8.10 -5.46
N ASP A 220 -13.25 8.90 -4.83
CA ASP A 220 -12.68 8.58 -3.52
C ASP A 220 -13.53 9.14 -2.37
N SER A 221 -14.76 8.64 -2.24
CA SER A 221 -15.70 9.08 -1.21
C SER A 221 -15.40 8.49 0.18
N MET A 222 -14.58 7.44 0.24
CA MET A 222 -14.26 6.68 1.45
C MET A 222 -12.80 6.82 1.89
N GLY A 223 -11.99 7.65 1.22
CA GLY A 223 -10.56 7.77 1.53
C GLY A 223 -9.77 6.51 1.21
N LEU A 224 -10.16 5.80 0.15
CA LEU A 224 -9.53 4.58 -0.35
C LEU A 224 -8.61 4.85 -1.54
N LYS A 225 -8.04 6.06 -1.63
CA LYS A 225 -7.16 6.48 -2.74
C LYS A 225 -6.16 5.39 -3.09
N GLU A 226 -5.43 4.86 -2.12
CA GLU A 226 -4.35 3.90 -2.31
C GLU A 226 -4.83 2.54 -2.85
N ARG A 227 -6.11 2.18 -2.61
CA ARG A 227 -6.74 1.00 -3.23
C ARG A 227 -7.18 1.26 -4.66
N LEU A 228 -7.47 2.51 -4.98
CA LEU A 228 -7.99 2.93 -6.28
C LEU A 228 -6.88 3.37 -7.24
N THR A 229 -5.70 3.77 -6.75
CA THR A 229 -4.62 4.36 -7.56
C THR A 229 -4.35 3.58 -8.85
N ASP A 230 -4.06 2.28 -8.75
CA ASP A 230 -3.72 1.46 -9.92
C ASP A 230 -4.87 1.36 -10.94
N VAL A 231 -6.07 1.06 -10.45
CA VAL A 231 -7.29 0.96 -11.27
C VAL A 231 -7.63 2.29 -11.91
N TYR A 232 -7.50 3.39 -11.17
CA TYR A 232 -7.84 4.73 -11.63
C TYR A 232 -6.83 5.27 -12.65
N CYS A 233 -5.53 4.98 -12.45
CA CYS A 233 -4.49 5.21 -13.46
C CYS A 233 -4.83 4.53 -14.78
N TYR A 234 -5.21 3.25 -14.72
CA TYR A 234 -5.59 2.49 -15.92
C TYR A 234 -6.86 3.05 -16.58
N PHE A 235 -7.89 3.34 -15.78
CA PHE A 235 -9.14 3.95 -16.24
C PHE A 235 -8.88 5.28 -16.97
N SER A 236 -8.05 6.15 -16.39
CA SER A 236 -7.73 7.47 -16.96
C SER A 236 -7.06 7.37 -18.33
N LEU A 237 -6.23 6.36 -18.55
CA LEU A 237 -5.62 6.08 -19.87
C LEU A 237 -6.65 5.62 -20.89
N ILE A 238 -7.53 4.70 -20.52
CA ILE A 238 -8.55 4.18 -21.44
C ILE A 238 -9.54 5.30 -21.80
N TYR A 239 -9.97 6.06 -20.81
CA TYR A 239 -10.93 7.13 -20.98
C TYR A 239 -10.40 8.24 -21.91
N SER A 240 -9.16 8.69 -21.68
CA SER A 240 -8.51 9.69 -22.53
C SER A 240 -8.29 9.21 -23.98
N LYS A 241 -7.95 7.93 -24.19
CA LYS A 241 -7.81 7.34 -25.54
C LYS A 241 -9.14 7.21 -26.28
N LYS A 242 -10.23 6.86 -25.59
CA LYS A 242 -11.56 6.73 -26.21
C LYS A 242 -12.16 8.07 -26.61
N TRP A 243 -11.90 9.14 -25.85
CA TRP A 243 -12.32 10.50 -26.25
C TRP A 243 -11.61 10.93 -27.54
N LYS A 244 -10.29 10.74 -27.64
CA LYS A 244 -9.51 11.09 -28.85
C LYS A 244 -9.89 10.32 -30.13
N ARG A 245 -10.71 9.27 -30.04
CA ARG A 245 -11.22 8.53 -31.20
C ARG A 245 -12.63 8.96 -31.63
N LYS A 246 -13.30 9.82 -30.84
CA LYS A 246 -14.65 10.32 -31.12
C LYS A 246 -14.68 11.80 -31.55
N ASN A 247 -13.53 12.46 -31.52
CA ASN A 247 -13.28 13.81 -32.05
C ASN A 247 -12.19 13.70 -33.13
#